data_AF-A0A357BTD9-F1
#
_entry.id   AF-A0A357BTD9-F1
#
_cell.length_a   1.000
_cell.length_b   1.000
_cell.length_c   1.000
_cell.angle_alpha   90.00
_cell.angle_beta   90.00
_cell.angle_gamma   90.00
#
_symmetry.space_group_name_H-M   'P 1'
#
loop_
_entity.id
_entity.type
_entity.pdbx_description
1 polymer ?
#
loop_
_entity_poly.entity_id
_entity_poly.type
_entity_poly.pdbx_seq_one_letter_code
_entity_poly.pdbx_strand_id
1 'polypeptide(L)'
;MINTLKKITEYLSHEKPIIAAYLFGSTAKGGATEKSDIDIGILLKNDFNLIANFDYKLRLMGELKDLAGKAVDIVFIDRVDPIL
;
A
#
# COMPACT_ATOMS: atom_id res chain seq x y z
N MET A 1 -4.96 -12.46 -9.27
CA MET A 1 -4.87 -10.99 -9.15
C MET A 1 -6.13 -10.38 -8.53
N ILE A 2 -7.33 -10.58 -9.08
CA ILE A 2 -8.59 -10.02 -8.52
C ILE A 2 -8.82 -10.42 -7.05
N ASN A 3 -8.65 -11.70 -6.71
CA ASN A 3 -8.81 -12.18 -5.33
C ASN A 3 -7.76 -11.57 -4.38
N THR A 4 -6.53 -11.35 -4.85
CA THR A 4 -5.45 -10.72 -4.10
C THR A 4 -5.80 -9.27 -3.77
N LEU A 5 -6.24 -8.49 -4.78
CA LEU A 5 -6.64 -7.10 -4.59
C LEU A 5 -7.81 -6.98 -3.61
N LYS A 6 -8.79 -7.90 -3.68
CA LYS A 6 -9.91 -7.91 -2.72
C LYS A 6 -9.45 -8.08 -1.28
N LYS A 7 -8.52 -9.00 -1.02
CA LYS A 7 -7.94 -9.20 0.32
C LYS A 7 -7.20 -7.96 0.80
N ILE A 8 -6.38 -7.36 -0.06
CA ILE A 8 -5.66 -6.10 0.24
C ILE A 8 -6.65 -4.98 0.58
N THR A 9 -7.70 -4.81 -0.21
CA THR A 9 -8.74 -3.81 0.04
C THR A 9 -9.42 -4.03 1.38
N GLU A 10 -9.80 -5.28 1.69
CA GLU A 10 -10.41 -5.63 2.98
C GLU A 10 -9.47 -5.33 4.14
N TYR A 11 -8.21 -5.73 4.06
CA TYR A 11 -7.21 -5.43 5.08
C TYR A 11 -7.04 -3.92 5.30
N LEU A 12 -6.79 -3.14 4.23
CA LEU A 12 -6.58 -1.70 4.31
C LEU A 12 -7.83 -0.94 4.79
N SER A 13 -9.04 -1.47 4.56
CA SER A 13 -10.27 -0.86 5.05
C SER A 13 -10.41 -0.87 6.59
N HIS A 14 -9.67 -1.74 7.27
CA HIS A 14 -9.65 -1.82 8.74
C HIS A 14 -8.55 -0.93 9.36
N GLU A 15 -7.64 -0.40 8.56
CA GLU A 15 -6.55 0.48 9.00
C GLU A 15 -7.07 1.90 9.24
N LYS A 16 -7.39 2.20 10.51
CA LYS A 16 -7.97 3.49 10.95
C LYS A 16 -7.21 4.74 10.47
N PRO A 17 -5.86 4.75 10.34
CA PRO A 17 -5.14 5.92 9.86
C PRO A 17 -5.30 6.21 8.37
N ILE A 18 -5.76 5.25 7.56
CA ILE A 18 -5.86 5.36 6.11
C ILE A 18 -7.18 6.05 5.72
N ILE A 19 -7.08 7.07 4.88
CA ILE A 19 -8.23 7.74 4.25
C ILE A 19 -8.56 7.06 2.92
N ALA A 20 -7.53 6.79 2.11
CA ALA A 20 -7.67 6.19 0.80
C ALA A 20 -6.41 5.39 0.42
N ALA A 21 -6.59 4.40 -0.46
CA ALA A 21 -5.51 3.63 -1.06
C ALA A 21 -5.70 3.54 -2.58
N TYR A 22 -4.62 3.74 -3.32
CA TYR A 22 -4.58 3.79 -4.79
C TYR A 22 -3.64 2.71 -5.31
N LEU A 23 -4.13 1.85 -6.18
CA LEU A 23 -3.28 0.92 -6.91
C LEU A 23 -2.63 1.66 -8.09
N PHE A 24 -1.30 1.60 -8.21
CA PHE A 24 -0.59 2.20 -9.34
C PHE A 24 0.44 1.23 -9.94
N GLY A 25 1.37 1.75 -10.73
CA GLY A 25 2.48 0.99 -11.29
C GLY A 25 2.07 -0.07 -12.31
N SER A 26 2.86 -1.14 -12.40
CA SER A 26 2.71 -2.16 -13.44
C SER A 26 1.40 -2.96 -13.32
N THR A 27 0.93 -3.16 -12.09
CA THR A 27 -0.33 -3.86 -11.79
C THR A 27 -1.54 -3.08 -12.30
N ALA A 28 -1.56 -1.75 -12.12
CA ALA A 28 -2.63 -0.90 -12.64
C ALA A 28 -2.63 -0.80 -14.18
N LYS A 29 -1.45 -0.82 -14.80
CA LYS A 29 -1.29 -0.70 -16.27
C LYS A 29 -1.52 -2.01 -17.04
N GLY A 30 -1.78 -3.12 -16.34
CA GLY A 30 -1.95 -4.45 -16.96
C GLY A 30 -0.63 -5.10 -17.43
N GLY A 31 0.52 -4.54 -17.06
CA GLY A 31 1.85 -5.03 -17.43
C GLY A 31 2.55 -5.84 -16.33
N ALA A 32 1.88 -6.13 -15.21
CA ALA A 32 2.45 -6.89 -14.12
C ALA A 32 2.76 -8.34 -14.51
N THR A 33 3.95 -8.80 -14.15
CA THR A 33 4.41 -10.19 -14.29
C THR A 33 4.30 -10.92 -12.95
N GLU A 34 4.60 -12.22 -12.92
CA GLU A 34 4.64 -12.98 -11.66
C GLU A 34 5.68 -12.44 -10.66
N LYS A 35 6.76 -11.82 -11.16
CA LYS A 35 7.82 -11.22 -10.37
C LYS A 35 7.55 -9.77 -9.97
N SER A 36 6.50 -9.15 -10.53
CA SER A 36 6.15 -7.77 -10.23
C SER A 36 5.55 -7.66 -8.83
N ASP A 37 5.97 -6.62 -8.12
CA ASP A 37 5.37 -6.11 -6.90
C ASP A 37 4.02 -5.44 -7.16
N ILE A 38 3.30 -5.17 -6.06
CA ILE A 38 2.06 -4.41 -6.06
C ILE A 38 2.35 -3.03 -5.47
N ASP A 39 2.25 -1.99 -6.29
CA ASP A 39 2.46 -0.62 -5.87
C ASP A 39 1.16 0.00 -5.33
N ILE A 40 1.16 0.43 -4.06
CA ILE A 40 -0.01 1.03 -3.41
C ILE A 40 0.34 2.39 -2.80
N GLY A 41 -0.38 3.41 -3.25
CA GLY A 41 -0.29 4.76 -2.73
C GLY A 41 -1.32 4.94 -1.63
N ILE A 42 -0.89 5.36 -0.44
CA ILE A 42 -1.73 5.54 0.74
C ILE A 42 -1.84 7.02 1.06
N LEU A 43 -3.06 7.47 1.33
CA LEU A 43 -3.35 8.78 1.91
C LEU A 43 -3.69 8.59 3.38
N LEU A 44 -2.92 9.21 4.27
CA LEU A 44 -3.13 9.11 5.72
C LEU A 44 -3.93 10.31 6.26
N LYS A 45 -4.52 10.12 7.45
CA LYS A 45 -5.08 11.23 8.21
C LYS A 45 -3.99 12.22 8.62
N ASN A 46 -4.31 13.51 8.56
CA ASN A 46 -3.36 14.58 8.88
C ASN A 46 -2.81 14.52 10.32
N ASP A 47 -3.58 13.96 11.25
CA ASP A 47 -3.19 13.80 12.66
C ASP A 47 -2.35 12.54 12.92
N PHE A 48 -2.16 11.68 11.92
CA PHE A 48 -1.35 10.48 12.07
C PHE A 48 0.14 10.80 12.01
N ASN A 49 0.82 10.61 13.15
CA ASN A 49 2.24 10.89 13.29
C ASN A 49 3.10 9.67 12.89
N LEU A 50 3.69 9.73 11.70
CA LEU A 50 4.60 8.69 11.20
C LEU A 50 5.93 8.59 11.97
N ILE A 51 6.41 9.68 12.60
CA ILE A 51 7.65 9.63 13.39
C ILE A 51 7.41 8.80 14.66
N ALA A 52 6.26 8.99 15.30
CA ALA A 52 5.86 8.20 16.46
C ALA A 52 5.50 6.75 16.11
N ASN A 53 5.15 6.48 14.84
CA ASN A 53 4.79 5.16 14.32
C ASN A 53 5.73 4.76 13.16
N PHE A 54 7.04 4.87 13.39
CA PHE A 54 8.07 4.74 12.34
C PHE A 54 8.08 3.37 11.65
N ASP A 55 7.57 2.34 12.32
CA ASP A 55 7.45 0.97 11.82
C ASP A 55 6.15 0.71 11.04
N TYR A 56 5.20 1.67 11.02
CA TYR A 56 3.88 1.50 10.41
C TYR A 56 3.96 1.09 8.94
N LYS A 57 4.83 1.75 8.16
CA LYS A 57 5.05 1.38 6.75
C LYS A 57 5.57 -0.05 6.62
N LEU A 58 6.57 -0.41 7.44
CA LEU A 58 7.19 -1.73 7.39
C LEU A 58 6.20 -2.83 7.78
N ARG A 59 5.36 -2.57 8.79
CA ARG A 59 4.27 -3.47 9.21
C ARG A 59 3.27 -3.69 8.08
N LEU A 60 2.77 -2.61 7.46
CA LEU A 60 1.86 -2.72 6.31
C LEU A 60 2.47 -3.55 5.18
N MET A 61 3.72 -3.27 4.80
CA MET A 61 4.41 -4.03 3.74
C MET A 61 4.54 -5.51 4.08
N GLY A 62 4.87 -5.85 5.33
CA GLY A 62 4.98 -7.23 5.79
C GLY A 62 3.63 -7.96 5.75
N GLU A 63 2.60 -7.40 6.37
CA GLU A 63 1.28 -8.02 6.44
C GLU A 63 0.63 -8.16 5.05
N LEU A 64 0.78 -7.14 4.20
CA LEU A 64 0.28 -7.20 2.82
C LEU A 64 1.05 -8.20 1.96
N LYS A 65 2.36 -8.34 2.18
CA LYS A 65 3.17 -9.36 1.49
C LYS A 65 2.68 -10.76 1.83
N ASP A 66 2.45 -11.04 3.12
CA ASP A 66 1.96 -12.33 3.57
C ASP A 66 0.56 -12.62 3.02
N LEU A 67 -0.31 -11.60 2.97
CA LEU A 67 -1.65 -11.69 2.42
C LEU A 67 -1.67 -11.92 0.89
N ALA A 68 -0.76 -11.25 0.18
CA ALA A 68 -0.69 -11.24 -1.27
C ALA A 68 0.16 -12.37 -1.87
N GLY A 69 1.06 -12.96 -1.07
CA GLY A 69 2.05 -13.94 -1.52
C GLY A 69 3.16 -13.35 -2.39
N LYS A 70 3.29 -12.02 -2.44
CA LYS A 70 4.28 -11.29 -3.23
C LYS A 70 4.58 -9.93 -2.59
N ALA A 71 5.68 -9.30 -2.99
CA ALA A 71 6.05 -7.99 -2.48
C ALA A 71 4.97 -6.92 -2.78
N VAL A 72 4.76 -6.03 -1.80
CA VAL A 72 3.87 -4.88 -1.90
C VAL A 72 4.68 -3.66 -1.48
N ASP A 73 4.78 -2.67 -2.36
CA ASP A 73 5.42 -1.39 -2.03
C ASP A 73 4.38 -0.35 -1.65
N ILE A 74 4.67 0.39 -0.58
CA ILE A 74 3.78 1.40 0.00
C ILE A 74 4.39 2.78 -0.17
N VAL A 75 3.61 3.69 -0.76
CA VAL A 75 4.00 5.09 -0.93
C VAL A 75 3.00 5.99 -0.22
N PHE A 76 3.43 6.80 0.74
CA PHE A 76 2.55 7.78 1.40
C PHE A 76 2.44 9.04 0.54
N ILE A 77 1.34 9.16 -0.21
CA ILE A 77 1.17 10.19 -1.26
C ILE A 77 1.25 11.61 -0.68
N ASP A 78 0.81 11.78 0.57
CA ASP A 78 0.80 13.06 1.28
C ASP A 78 2.14 13.39 1.97
N ARG A 79 3.16 12.54 1.82
CA ARG A 79 4.47 12.67 2.49
C ARG A 79 5.64 12.42 1.54
N VAL A 80 5.38 12.30 0.25
CA VAL A 80 6.41 12.15 -0.78
C VAL A 80 6.76 13.47 -1.44
N ASP A 81 7.97 13.54 -1.96
CA ASP A 81 8.35 14.62 -2.86
C ASP A 81 7.43 14.62 -4.10
N PRO A 82 6.97 15.80 -4.58
CA PRO A 82 5.98 15.91 -5.64
C PRO A 82 6.45 15.47 -7.04
N ILE A 83 7.65 14.88 -7.15
CA ILE A 83 8.28 14.46 -8.42
C ILE A 83 8.13 12.95 -8.69
N LEU A 84 7.53 12.19 -7.77
CA LEU A 84 7.27 10.76 -7.95
C LEU A 84 6.45 10.44 -9.22
#